data_AF-X1G4M0-F1
#
_entry.id   AF-X1G4M0-F1
#
_cell.length_a   1.000
_cell.length_b   1.000
_cell.length_c   1.000
_cell.angle_alpha   90.00
_cell.angle_beta   90.00
_cell.angle_gamma   90.00
#
_symmetry.space_group_name_H-M   'P 1'
#
loop_
_entity.id
_entity.type
_entity.pdbx_description
1 polymer ?
#
loop_
_entity_poly.entity_id
_entity_poly.type
_entity_poly.pdbx_seq_one_letter_code
_entity_poly.pdbx_strand_id
1 'polypeptide(L)'
;MLPKERVIEALNHREPDRVPVGEIGIDSPIVEKVLGRKTYYRAKWRMFKALWSGERNKVVDSWKKDIVDLVKKLGLDYVPVFLVPSKKKRIQKPKFMNKYTWVDEEGNIW
;
A
#
# COMPACT_ATOMS: atom_id res chain seq x y z
N MET A 1 7.13 -13.26 22.92
CA MET A 1 5.76 -13.52 22.41
C MET A 1 5.76 -13.43 20.88
N LEU A 2 4.96 -14.24 20.18
CA LEU A 2 4.81 -14.12 18.72
C LEU A 2 4.10 -12.81 18.36
N PRO A 3 4.38 -12.20 17.18
CA PRO A 3 3.66 -11.02 16.67
C PRO A 3 2.12 -11.08 16.82
N LYS A 4 1.52 -12.20 16.42
CA LYS A 4 0.07 -12.41 16.50
C LYS A 4 -0.42 -12.43 17.94
N GLU A 5 0.28 -13.11 18.83
CA GLU A 5 -0.06 -13.20 20.26
C GLU A 5 -0.01 -11.82 20.90
N ARG A 6 1.05 -11.05 20.61
CA ARG A 6 1.21 -9.66 21.09
C ARG A 6 0.01 -8.77 20.75
N VAL A 7 -0.47 -8.87 19.51
CA VAL A 7 -1.66 -8.13 19.06
C VAL A 7 -2.91 -8.63 19.79
N ILE A 8 -3.10 -9.95 19.93
CA ILE A 8 -4.27 -10.53 20.59
C ILE A 8 -4.32 -10.18 22.09
N GLU A 9 -3.19 -10.20 22.79
CA GLU A 9 -3.12 -9.79 24.20
C GLU A 9 -3.52 -8.32 24.36
N ALA A 10 -2.95 -7.43 23.54
CA ALA A 10 -3.29 -6.01 23.55
C ALA A 10 -4.78 -5.76 23.27
N LEU A 11 -5.37 -6.45 22.29
CA LEU A 11 -6.80 -6.36 21.97
C LEU A 11 -7.71 -6.86 23.10
N ASN A 12 -7.23 -7.80 23.91
CA ASN A 12 -7.94 -8.32 25.08
C ASN A 12 -7.65 -7.51 26.36
N HIS A 13 -7.04 -6.32 26.25
CA HIS A 13 -6.64 -5.50 27.39
C HIS A 13 -5.73 -6.21 28.39
N ARG A 14 -4.92 -7.17 27.92
CA ARG A 14 -3.84 -7.83 28.67
C ARG A 14 -2.51 -7.19 28.30
N GLU A 15 -1.56 -7.17 29.22
CA GLU A 15 -0.24 -6.58 28.98
C GLU A 15 0.64 -7.52 28.12
N PRO A 16 0.99 -7.14 26.89
CA PRO A 16 1.90 -7.92 26.06
C PRO A 16 3.37 -7.68 26.44
N ASP A 17 4.30 -8.40 25.81
CA ASP A 17 5.75 -8.20 26.01
C ASP A 17 6.28 -6.84 25.53
N ARG A 18 5.54 -6.15 24.65
CA ARG A 18 5.71 -4.74 24.25
C ARG A 18 4.45 -4.24 23.53
N VAL A 19 4.31 -2.92 23.38
CA VAL A 19 3.26 -2.33 22.54
C VAL A 19 3.37 -2.86 21.10
N PRO A 20 2.30 -3.45 20.53
CA PRO A 20 2.33 -3.93 19.15
C PRO A 20 2.42 -2.77 18.16
N VAL A 21 3.32 -2.87 17.18
CA VAL A 21 3.55 -1.87 16.13
C VAL A 21 3.37 -2.52 14.77
N GLY A 22 2.57 -1.93 13.89
CA GLY A 22 2.31 -2.43 12.56
C GLY A 22 2.55 -1.40 11.47
N GLU A 23 2.46 -1.85 10.22
CA GLU A 23 2.54 -0.98 9.06
C GLU A 23 1.20 -0.28 8.83
N ILE A 24 1.16 1.06 8.75
CA ILE A 24 -0.07 1.83 8.45
C ILE A 24 0.12 2.77 7.26
N GLY A 25 1.36 3.02 6.80
CA GLY A 25 1.56 3.92 5.68
C GLY A 25 2.99 4.32 5.33
N ILE A 26 3.95 3.41 5.41
CA ILE A 26 5.32 3.64 4.93
C ILE A 26 5.31 3.81 3.41
N ASP A 27 5.64 5.01 2.94
CA ASP A 27 5.64 5.33 1.50
C ASP A 27 6.79 4.66 0.74
N SER A 28 6.57 4.44 -0.56
CA SER A 28 7.46 3.65 -1.43
C SER A 28 8.96 3.96 -1.35
N PRO A 29 9.47 5.20 -1.15
CA PRO A 29 10.92 5.41 -1.06
C PRO A 29 11.57 4.64 0.10
N ILE A 30 10.88 4.58 1.24
CA ILE A 30 11.36 3.83 2.41
C ILE A 30 11.18 2.33 2.20
N VAL A 31 10.04 1.92 1.62
CA VAL A 31 9.81 0.51 1.27
C VAL A 31 10.89 -0.01 0.33
N GLU A 32 11.25 0.73 -0.71
CA GLU A 32 12.31 0.38 -1.66
C GLU A 32 13.67 0.29 -0.96
N LYS A 33 13.98 1.24 -0.07
CA LYS A 33 15.22 1.24 0.71
C LYS A 33 15.32 0.00 1.61
N VAL A 34 14.23 -0.35 2.29
CA VAL A 34 14.17 -1.52 3.17
C VAL A 34 14.24 -2.81 2.34
N LEU A 35 13.48 -2.91 1.26
CA LEU A 35 13.33 -4.15 0.48
C LEU A 35 14.41 -4.38 -0.59
N GLY A 36 15.16 -3.34 -0.95
CA GLY A 36 16.21 -3.42 -1.98
C GLY A 36 15.68 -3.57 -3.41
N ARG A 37 14.41 -3.22 -3.67
CA ARG A 37 13.76 -3.35 -4.99
C ARG A 37 12.67 -2.32 -5.19
N LYS A 38 12.30 -2.05 -6.45
CA LYS A 38 11.14 -1.20 -6.78
C LYS A 38 9.82 -1.87 -6.36
N THR A 39 8.87 -1.06 -5.95
CA THR A 39 7.52 -1.48 -5.55
C THR A 39 6.44 -0.61 -6.20
N TYR A 40 5.21 -1.12 -6.26
CA TYR A 40 4.00 -0.34 -6.50
C TYR A 40 3.21 -0.04 -5.21
N TYR A 41 3.58 -0.65 -4.08
CA TYR A 41 2.97 -0.37 -2.77
C TYR A 41 3.27 1.08 -2.36
N ARG A 42 2.22 1.88 -2.18
CA ARG A 42 2.29 3.32 -1.87
C ARG A 42 3.23 4.10 -2.80
N ALA A 43 3.25 3.75 -4.08
CA ALA A 43 4.14 4.33 -5.09
C ALA A 43 3.55 5.54 -5.85
N LYS A 44 2.42 6.08 -5.38
CA LYS A 44 1.75 7.29 -5.88
C LYS A 44 1.70 7.32 -7.42
N TRP A 45 2.43 8.24 -8.05
CA TRP A 45 2.46 8.42 -9.50
C TRP A 45 2.84 7.17 -10.29
N ARG A 46 3.81 6.37 -9.82
CA ARG A 46 4.24 5.15 -10.53
C ARG A 46 3.12 4.12 -10.58
N MET A 47 2.41 3.97 -9.47
CA MET A 47 1.24 3.12 -9.34
C MET A 47 0.13 3.59 -10.28
N PHE A 48 -0.23 4.88 -10.29
CA PHE A 48 -1.26 5.39 -11.19
C PHE A 48 -0.91 5.19 -12.67
N LYS A 49 0.34 5.46 -13.09
CA LYS A 49 0.78 5.19 -14.46
C LYS A 49 0.59 3.72 -14.86
N ALA A 50 0.94 2.78 -13.98
CA ALA A 50 0.74 1.36 -14.24
C ALA A 50 -0.75 0.99 -14.33
N LEU A 51 -1.58 1.54 -13.44
CA LEU A 51 -3.03 1.32 -13.46
C LEU A 51 -3.69 1.84 -14.75
N TRP A 52 -3.31 3.04 -15.20
CA TRP A 52 -3.81 3.63 -16.46
C TRP A 52 -3.42 2.80 -17.69
N SER A 53 -2.23 2.22 -17.68
CA SER A 53 -1.76 1.28 -18.71
C SER A 53 -2.40 -0.11 -18.63
N GLY A 54 -3.31 -0.35 -17.67
CA GLY A 54 -3.98 -1.64 -17.52
C GLY A 54 -3.17 -2.70 -16.77
N GLU A 55 -2.02 -2.35 -16.19
CA GLU A 55 -1.15 -3.27 -15.45
C GLU A 55 -1.67 -3.56 -14.01
N ARG A 56 -3.00 -3.64 -13.82
CA ARG A 56 -3.63 -3.78 -12.50
C ARG A 56 -3.12 -4.98 -11.70
N ASN A 57 -2.93 -6.13 -12.34
CA ASN A 57 -2.48 -7.33 -11.62
C ASN A 57 -1.07 -7.16 -11.08
N LYS A 58 -0.14 -6.63 -11.88
CA LYS A 58 1.22 -6.31 -11.48
C LYS A 58 1.28 -5.36 -10.27
N VAL A 59 0.43 -4.33 -10.26
CA VAL A 59 0.31 -3.41 -9.11
C VAL A 59 -0.16 -4.15 -7.87
N VAL A 60 -1.21 -4.97 -7.98
CA VAL A 60 -1.80 -5.66 -6.84
C VAL A 60 -0.92 -6.80 -6.31
N ASP A 61 -0.22 -7.51 -7.19
CA ASP A 61 0.72 -8.56 -6.78
C ASP A 61 1.92 -7.96 -6.04
N SER A 62 2.39 -6.78 -6.49
CA SER A 62 3.37 -6.00 -5.73
C SER A 62 2.85 -5.57 -4.37
N TRP A 63 1.61 -5.10 -4.25
CA TRP A 63 1.06 -4.72 -2.93
C TRP A 63 1.01 -5.90 -1.97
N LYS A 64 0.44 -7.03 -2.40
CA LYS A 64 0.33 -8.25 -1.58
C LYS A 64 1.69 -8.72 -1.08
N LYS A 65 2.69 -8.72 -1.97
CA LYS A 65 4.03 -9.20 -1.65
C LYS A 65 4.80 -8.20 -0.79
N ASP A 66 4.85 -6.94 -1.21
CA ASP A 66 5.79 -5.97 -0.66
C ASP A 66 5.38 -5.49 0.73
N ILE A 67 4.09 -5.39 1.04
CA ILE A 67 3.63 -5.01 2.38
C ILE A 67 3.97 -6.10 3.42
N VAL A 68 3.84 -7.37 3.03
CA VAL A 68 4.17 -8.52 3.90
C VAL A 68 5.68 -8.62 4.09
N ASP A 69 6.45 -8.51 3.02
CA ASP A 69 7.91 -8.54 3.09
C ASP A 69 8.47 -7.37 3.92
N LEU A 70 7.85 -6.18 3.83
CA LEU A 70 8.22 -5.00 4.61
C LEU A 70 8.02 -5.24 6.10
N VAL A 71 6.83 -5.69 6.50
CA VAL A 71 6.48 -5.97 7.90
C VAL A 71 7.40 -7.04 8.48
N LYS A 72 7.67 -8.12 7.73
CA LYS A 72 8.63 -9.15 8.14
C LYS A 72 10.03 -8.60 8.33
N LYS A 73 10.53 -7.79 7.37
CA LYS A 73 11.90 -7.26 7.41
C LYS A 73 12.11 -6.23 8.53
N LEU A 74 11.06 -5.49 8.89
CA LEU A 74 11.09 -4.51 9.99
C LEU A 74 10.74 -5.09 11.36
N GLY A 75 10.38 -6.38 11.45
CA GLY A 75 9.95 -6.99 12.72
C GLY A 75 8.65 -6.38 13.27
N LEU A 76 7.77 -5.94 12.37
CA LEU A 76 6.46 -5.39 12.73
C LEU A 76 5.45 -6.51 13.00
N ASP A 77 4.44 -6.19 13.78
CA ASP A 77 3.56 -7.19 14.39
C ASP A 77 2.35 -7.54 13.53
N TYR A 78 1.88 -6.58 12.73
CA TYR A 78 0.72 -6.75 11.87
C TYR A 78 0.82 -5.92 10.60
N VAL A 79 -0.05 -6.29 9.66
CA VAL A 79 -0.21 -5.62 8.37
C VAL A 79 -1.70 -5.41 8.08
N PRO A 80 -2.12 -4.24 7.60
CA PRO A 80 -3.48 -4.01 7.16
C PRO A 80 -3.77 -4.77 5.87
N VAL A 81 -4.98 -5.31 5.78
CA VAL A 81 -5.51 -5.91 4.55
C VAL A 81 -6.30 -4.84 3.81
N PHE A 82 -5.66 -4.17 2.87
CA PHE A 82 -6.31 -3.13 2.07
C PHE A 82 -7.20 -3.72 0.98
N LEU A 83 -8.26 -2.97 0.62
CA LEU A 83 -8.93 -3.15 -0.65
C LEU A 83 -7.95 -2.84 -1.79
N VAL A 84 -8.15 -3.52 -2.91
CA VAL A 84 -7.32 -3.38 -4.11
C VAL A 84 -8.16 -2.88 -5.28
N PRO A 85 -7.57 -2.20 -6.28
CA PRO A 85 -8.27 -1.82 -7.50
C PRO A 85 -9.08 -2.98 -8.08
N SER A 86 -10.35 -2.75 -8.38
CA SER A 86 -11.24 -3.80 -8.88
C SER A 86 -10.78 -4.34 -10.23
N LYS A 87 -11.00 -5.64 -10.50
CA LYS A 87 -10.84 -6.18 -11.86
C LYS A 87 -11.98 -5.75 -12.80
N LYS A 88 -13.13 -5.36 -12.25
CA LYS A 88 -14.35 -5.00 -13.00
C LYS A 88 -14.38 -3.55 -13.47
N LYS A 89 -13.54 -2.67 -12.89
CA LYS A 89 -13.47 -1.26 -13.24
C LYS A 89 -12.04 -0.91 -13.63
N ARG A 90 -11.86 -0.44 -14.86
CA ARG A 90 -10.59 0.15 -15.30
C ARG A 90 -10.45 1.54 -14.68
N ILE A 91 -9.26 1.86 -14.18
CA ILE A 91 -8.94 3.21 -13.71
C ILE A 91 -8.48 4.00 -14.94
N GLN A 92 -9.25 5.02 -15.30
CA GLN A 92 -8.92 5.86 -16.44
C GLN A 92 -7.87 6.89 -16.07
N LYS A 93 -7.07 7.25 -17.08
CA LYS A 93 -6.14 8.36 -16.98
C LYS A 93 -6.95 9.67 -17.00
N PRO A 94 -6.75 10.59 -16.04
CA PRO A 94 -7.39 11.89 -16.10
C PRO A 94 -6.91 12.67 -17.33
N LYS A 95 -7.73 13.61 -17.79
CA LYS A 95 -7.37 14.51 -18.89
C LYS A 95 -6.56 15.68 -18.33
N PHE A 96 -5.26 15.66 -18.55
CA PHE A 96 -4.36 16.76 -18.16
C PHE A 96 -4.60 17.97 -19.06
N MET A 97 -4.97 19.09 -18.46
CA MET A 97 -5.12 20.38 -19.14
C MET A 97 -3.79 21.12 -19.18
N ASN A 98 -3.01 21.02 -18.11
CA ASN A 98 -1.63 21.49 -18.02
C ASN A 98 -0.87 20.66 -16.97
N LYS A 99 0.30 21.13 -16.52
CA LYS A 99 1.15 20.42 -15.55
C LYS A 99 0.51 20.22 -14.17
N TYR A 100 -0.36 21.13 -13.74
CA TYR A 100 -0.94 21.18 -12.41
C TYR A 100 -2.47 21.14 -12.42
N THR A 101 -3.09 21.02 -13.59
CA THR A 101 -4.55 21.00 -13.73
C THR A 101 -4.99 19.81 -14.55
N TRP A 102 -5.95 19.03 -14.04
CA TRP A 102 -6.54 17.90 -14.76
C TRP A 102 -8.03 17.74 -14.47
N VAL A 103 -8.72 17.05 -15.38
CA VAL A 103 -10.13 16.67 -15.26
C VAL A 103 -10.22 15.17 -15.00
N ASP A 104 -10.95 14.76 -13.98
CA ASP A 104 -11.17 13.35 -13.65
C ASP A 104 -12.32 12.71 -14.48
N GLU A 105 -12.65 11.44 -14.18
CA GLU A 105 -13.72 10.71 -14.87
C GLU A 105 -15.11 11.30 -14.64
N GLU A 106 -15.31 12.05 -13.56
CA GLU A 106 -16.58 12.66 -13.16
C GLU A 106 -16.71 14.10 -13.69
N GLY A 107 -15.67 14.64 -14.30
CA GLY A 107 -15.61 16.01 -14.80
C GLY A 107 -15.12 17.02 -13.77
N ASN A 108 -14.68 16.59 -12.58
CA ASN A 108 -14.14 17.50 -11.58
C ASN A 108 -12.75 17.99 -12.00
N ILE A 109 -12.45 19.26 -11.70
CA ILE A 109 -11.17 19.91 -11.99
C ILE A 109 -10.33 19.92 -10.71
N TRP A 110 -9.08 19.46 -10.82
CA TRP A 110 -8.08 19.39 -9.75
C TRP A 110 -6.79 20.10 -10.17
#